data_AF-A0AAD4QDL0-F1
#
_entry.id   AF-A0AAD4QDL0-F1
#
_cell.length_a   1.000
_cell.length_b   1.000
_cell.length_c   1.000
_cell.angle_alpha   90.00
_cell.angle_beta   90.00
_cell.angle_gamma   90.00
#
_symmetry.space_group_name_H-M   'P 1'
#
loop_
_entity.id
_entity.type
_entity.pdbx_description
1 polymer ?
#
loop_
_entity_poly.entity_id
_entity_poly.type
_entity_poly.pdbx_seq_one_letter_code
_entity_poly.pdbx_strand_id
1 'polypeptide(L)' 'ITKPKFHFFVHLPAFIRRFGPAIVFSTECYESFNHVFRLSCIFSNRQVPSRDSCNAFAAQDRIKHITTGG' A
#
# COMPACT_ATOMS: atom_id res chain seq x y z
N ILE A 1 -6.06 0.40 -31.28
CA ILE A 1 -5.82 0.17 -29.83
C ILE A 1 -6.25 1.42 -29.09
N THR A 2 -7.45 1.42 -28.50
CA THR A 2 -8.09 2.67 -28.00
C THR A 2 -8.05 2.81 -26.48
N LYS A 3 -7.55 1.79 -25.76
CA LYS A 3 -7.37 1.84 -24.29
C LYS A 3 -6.09 1.09 -23.87
N PRO A 4 -4.96 1.78 -23.62
CA PRO A 4 -3.67 1.14 -23.35
C PRO A 4 -3.69 0.26 -22.09
N LYS A 5 -4.48 0.63 -21.07
CA LYS A 5 -4.65 -0.17 -19.85
C LYS A 5 -5.25 -1.55 -20.11
N PHE A 6 -6.13 -1.69 -21.09
CA PHE A 6 -6.72 -2.99 -21.43
C PHE A 6 -5.79 -3.85 -22.29
N HIS A 7 -4.88 -3.23 -23.02
CA HIS A 7 -3.85 -3.97 -23.76
C HIS A 7 -2.92 -4.77 -22.84
N PHE A 8 -2.77 -4.35 -21.58
CA PHE A 8 -2.05 -5.09 -20.55
C PHE A 8 -2.56 -6.53 -20.38
N PHE A 9 -3.87 -6.77 -20.51
CA PHE A 9 -4.44 -8.12 -20.37
C PHE A 9 -3.92 -9.12 -21.42
N VAL A 10 -3.50 -8.64 -22.59
CA VAL A 10 -2.89 -9.49 -23.63
C VAL A 10 -1.57 -10.09 -23.15
N HIS A 11 -0.81 -9.33 -22.35
CA HIS A 11 0.50 -9.75 -21.83
C HIS A 11 0.41 -10.41 -20.46
N LEU A 12 -0.75 -10.34 -19.80
CA LEU A 12 -0.96 -10.86 -18.46
C LEU A 12 -0.56 -12.34 -18.29
N PRO A 13 -0.88 -13.27 -19.21
CA PRO A 13 -0.43 -14.67 -19.09
C PRO A 13 1.09 -14.82 -19.10
N ALA A 14 1.79 -14.03 -19.94
CA ALA A 14 3.24 -14.04 -20.01
C ALA A 14 3.86 -13.49 -18.72
N PHE A 15 3.27 -12.45 -18.14
CA PHE A 15 3.70 -11.91 -16.85
C PHE A 15 3.44 -12.87 -15.71
N ILE A 16 2.29 -13.55 -15.67
CA ILE A 16 2.00 -14.53 -14.62
C ILE A 16 3.01 -15.68 -14.66
N ARG A 17 3.35 -16.18 -15.85
CA ARG A 17 4.37 -17.22 -16.01
C ARG A 17 5.76 -16.79 -15.56
N ARG A 18 6.10 -15.51 -15.72
CA ARG A 18 7.44 -14.98 -15.43
C ARG A 18 7.60 -14.49 -13.99
N PHE A 19 6.57 -13.87 -13.42
CA PHE A 19 6.64 -13.14 -12.15
C PHE A 19 5.72 -13.72 -11.06
N GLY A 20 4.91 -14.73 -11.41
CA GLY A 20 3.95 -15.31 -10.50
C GLY A 20 2.57 -14.63 -10.55
N PRO A 21 1.67 -14.95 -9.61
CA PRO A 21 0.27 -14.54 -9.65
C PRO A 21 0.06 -13.02 -9.79
N ALA A 22 -1.05 -12.62 -10.43
CA ALA A 22 -1.31 -11.19 -10.68
C ALA A 22 -1.44 -10.33 -9.41
N ILE A 23 -1.86 -10.95 -8.32
CA ILE A 23 -2.04 -10.28 -7.03
C ILE A 23 -0.74 -9.72 -6.47
N VAL A 24 0.40 -10.33 -6.77
CA VAL A 24 1.69 -9.95 -6.18
C VAL A 24 2.20 -8.62 -6.73
N PHE A 25 1.75 -8.23 -7.92
CA PHE A 25 2.06 -6.94 -8.54
C PHE A 25 0.85 -5.99 -8.57
N SER A 26 -0.24 -6.32 -7.89
CA SER A 26 -1.38 -5.42 -7.74
C SER A 26 -1.00 -4.21 -6.89
N THR A 27 -1.31 -3.01 -7.36
CA THR A 27 -1.08 -1.76 -6.61
C THR A 27 -2.22 -1.46 -5.62
N GLU A 28 -3.34 -2.17 -5.70
CA GLU A 28 -4.56 -1.92 -4.90
C GLU A 28 -4.29 -1.84 -3.39
N CYS A 29 -3.44 -2.73 -2.85
CA CYS A 29 -3.09 -2.71 -1.43
C CYS A 29 -2.31 -1.44 -1.04
N TYR A 30 -1.39 -1.00 -1.89
CA TYR A 30 -0.65 0.24 -1.69
C TYR A 30 -1.55 1.47 -1.87
N GLU A 31 -2.46 1.43 -2.85
CA GLU A 31 -3.40 2.51 -3.12
C GLU A 31 -4.42 2.68 -1.98
N SER A 32 -4.97 1.58 -1.47
CA SER A 32 -5.88 1.59 -0.30
C SER A 32 -5.19 2.09 0.96
N PHE A 33 -3.89 1.82 1.14
CA PHE A 33 -3.11 2.35 2.27
C PHE A 33 -3.01 3.89 2.27
N ASN A 34 -3.15 4.55 1.12
CA ASN A 34 -3.18 6.02 1.05
C ASN A 34 -4.29 6.62 1.91
N HIS A 35 -5.41 5.91 2.10
CA HIS A 35 -6.47 6.34 3.00
C HIS A 35 -5.98 6.37 4.45
N VAL A 36 -5.32 5.30 4.92
CA VAL A 36 -4.73 5.21 6.27
C VAL A 36 -3.71 6.32 6.48
N PHE A 37 -2.85 6.56 5.50
CA PHE A 37 -1.89 7.66 5.53
C PHE A 37 -2.58 9.02 5.70
N ARG A 38 -3.62 9.30 4.91
CA ARG A 38 -4.39 10.55 5.04
C ARG A 38 -5.00 10.72 6.42
N LEU A 39 -5.56 9.66 7.01
CA LEU A 39 -6.10 9.73 8.37
C LEU A 39 -5.01 10.08 9.40
N SER A 40 -3.80 9.53 9.26
CA SER A 40 -2.67 9.86 10.13
C SER A 40 -2.34 11.37 10.09
N CYS A 41 -2.46 12.00 8.92
CA CYS A 41 -2.21 13.43 8.77
C CYS A 41 -3.39 14.26 9.31
N ILE A 42 -4.63 13.88 8.97
CA ILE A 42 -5.85 14.62 9.37
C ILE A 42 -5.97 14.70 10.89
N PHE A 43 -5.72 13.60 11.59
CA PHE A 43 -5.87 13.48 13.04
C PHE A 43 -4.57 13.71 13.83
N SER A 44 -3.52 14.22 13.19
CA SER A 44 -2.31 14.68 13.88
C SER A 44 -2.52 16.03 14.56
N ASN A 45 -1.61 16.42 15.45
CA ASN A 45 -1.55 17.78 15.99
C ASN A 45 -1.09 18.83 14.94
N ARG A 46 -0.66 18.35 13.75
CA ARG A 46 -0.24 19.11 12.56
C ARG A 46 0.91 20.09 12.79
N GLN A 47 1.64 19.98 13.88
CA GLN A 47 2.81 20.82 14.13
C GLN A 47 4.00 20.37 13.28
N VAL A 48 4.18 19.05 13.13
CA VAL A 48 5.23 18.45 12.30
C VAL A 48 4.67 17.19 11.62
N PRO A 49 3.92 17.34 10.51
CA PRO A 49 3.15 16.24 9.91
C PRO A 49 3.96 14.98 9.59
N SER A 50 5.21 15.14 9.13
CA SER A 50 6.10 14.02 8.86
C SER A 50 6.44 13.24 10.13
N ARG A 51 6.84 13.95 11.19
CA ARG A 51 7.16 13.36 12.50
C ARG A 51 5.92 12.71 13.12
N ASP A 52 4.77 13.35 13.02
CA ASP A 52 3.52 12.86 13.59
C ASP A 52 3.07 11.56 12.90
N SER A 53 3.08 11.53 11.56
CA SER A 53 2.78 10.32 10.80
C SER A 53 3.80 9.21 11.09
N CYS A 54 5.11 9.51 11.14
CA CYS A 54 6.13 8.53 11.51
C CYS A 54 5.89 7.94 12.91
N ASN A 55 5.56 8.77 13.90
CA ASN A 55 5.26 8.30 15.26
C ASN A 55 4.00 7.42 15.28
N ALA A 56 2.96 7.79 14.54
CA ALA A 56 1.73 7.00 14.42
C ALA A 56 2.00 5.63 13.80
N PHE A 57 2.74 5.56 12.69
CA PHE A 57 3.09 4.28 12.05
C PHE A 57 4.03 3.43 12.91
N ALA A 58 5.00 4.03 13.59
CA ALA A 58 5.85 3.31 14.53
C ALA A 58 5.03 2.70 15.68
N ALA A 59 3.99 3.38 16.16
CA ALA A 59 3.09 2.82 17.16
C ALA A 59 2.26 1.65 16.62
N GLN A 60 1.71 1.79 15.41
CA GLN A 60 0.97 0.70 14.75
C GLN A 60 1.85 -0.53 14.49
N ASP A 61 3.11 -0.32 14.08
CA ASP A 61 4.07 -1.41 13.83
C ASP A 61 4.43 -2.15 15.13
N ARG A 62 4.64 -1.42 16.23
CA ARG A 62 4.82 -2.03 17.56
C ARG A 62 3.62 -2.87 17.98
N ILE A 63 2.40 -2.37 17.79
CA ILE A 63 1.18 -3.11 18.12
C ILE A 63 1.11 -4.39 17.29
N LYS A 64 1.33 -4.28 15.97
CA LYS A 64 1.37 -5.43 15.06
C LYS A 64 2.36 -6.48 15.57
N HIS A 65 3.62 -6.10 15.81
CA HIS A 65 4.68 -6.99 16.30
C HIS A 65 4.27 -7.74 17.58
N ILE A 66 3.71 -7.02 18.56
CA ILE A 66 3.23 -7.63 19.81
C ILE A 66 2.09 -8.61 19.54
N THR A 67 1.10 -8.21 18.74
CA THR A 67 -0.09 -9.04 18.46
C THR A 67 0.21 -10.27 17.59
N THR A 68 1.28 -10.24 16.80
CA THR A 68 1.69 -11.36 15.93
C THR A 68 2.70 -12.28 16.60
N GLY A 69 3.10 -12.01 17.84
CA GLY A 69 4.03 -12.86 18.59
C GLY A 69 5.51 -12.66 18.23
N GLY A 70 5.87 -11.51 17.65
CA GLY A 70 7.21 -11.21 17.17
C GLY A 70 7.30 -11.19 15.66
#